data_AF-A0A0F9CL41-F1
#
_entry.id   AF-A0A0F9CL41-F1
#
_cell.length_a   1.000
_cell.length_b   1.000
_cell.length_c   1.000
_cell.angle_alpha   90.00
_cell.angle_beta   90.00
_cell.angle_gamma   90.00
#
_symmetry.space_group_name_H-M   'P 1'
#
loop_
_entity.id
_entity.type
_entity.pdbx_description
1 polymer ?
#
loop_
_entity_poly.entity_id
_entity_poly.type
_entity_poly.pdbx_seq_one_letter_code
_entity_poly.pdbx_strand_id
1 'polypeptide(L)'
;MSATETLRNDHKQIKRLEKVISKCYQALYDGKDIPFSDIEKITIIISEFLDSIHYSREENSYFPCVASYDSLKKEIRTLLIEHEFGRRVARQISKHLQRWKKGEDAREPIARFLRTYSIYLIDHISKEENFFDQAEQTVLSKEEEQEMYEQFKSVMSITKKIGEMIKEIDSLEQQPWFKNQ
;
A
#
# COMPACT_ATOMS: atom_id res chain seq x y z
N MET A 1 18.56 -7.49 -9.29
CA MET A 1 17.52 -6.81 -8.51
C MET A 1 17.78 -5.33 -8.59
N SER A 2 16.85 -4.60 -9.19
CA SER A 2 16.90 -3.14 -9.38
C SER A 2 15.92 -2.43 -8.43
N ALA A 3 15.89 -1.10 -8.46
CA ALA A 3 14.95 -0.31 -7.69
C ALA A 3 13.52 -0.55 -8.17
N THR A 4 13.29 -0.49 -9.49
CA THR A 4 11.97 -0.79 -10.08
C THR A 4 11.52 -2.21 -9.76
N GLU A 5 12.41 -3.21 -9.87
CA GLU A 5 12.07 -4.59 -9.53
C GLU A 5 11.70 -4.74 -8.04
N THR A 6 12.33 -3.95 -7.16
CA THR A 6 12.01 -3.92 -5.73
C THR A 6 10.61 -3.36 -5.49
N LEU A 7 10.25 -2.23 -6.11
CA LEU A 7 8.91 -1.64 -6.02
C LEU A 7 7.83 -2.59 -6.59
N ARG A 8 8.10 -3.24 -7.72
CA ARG A 8 7.19 -4.26 -8.27
C ARG A 8 7.07 -5.49 -7.37
N ASN A 9 8.10 -5.84 -6.62
CA ASN A 9 8.01 -6.89 -5.60
C ASN A 9 7.16 -6.45 -4.40
N ASP A 10 7.25 -5.18 -4.00
CA ASP A 10 6.34 -4.61 -2.99
C ASP A 10 4.88 -4.66 -3.50
N HIS A 11 4.63 -4.30 -4.78
CA HIS A 11 3.30 -4.39 -5.40
C HIS A 11 2.67 -5.78 -5.33
N LYS A 12 3.47 -6.86 -5.41
CA LYS A 12 2.96 -8.23 -5.25
C LYS A 12 2.35 -8.42 -3.86
N GLN A 13 2.97 -7.86 -2.82
CA GLN A 13 2.46 -7.93 -1.46
C GLN A 13 1.29 -6.95 -1.25
N ILE A 14 1.33 -5.76 -1.85
CA ILE A 14 0.22 -4.80 -1.80
C ILE A 14 -1.04 -5.40 -2.46
N LYS A 15 -0.91 -6.12 -3.57
CA LYS A 15 -2.03 -6.85 -4.21
C LYS A 15 -2.62 -7.94 -3.31
N ARG A 16 -1.79 -8.60 -2.49
CA ARG A 16 -2.28 -9.55 -1.46
C ARG A 16 -3.06 -8.83 -0.36
N LEU A 17 -2.51 -7.73 0.15
CA LEU A 17 -3.20 -6.88 1.13
C LEU A 17 -4.53 -6.35 0.59
N GLU A 18 -4.58 -5.90 -0.66
CA GLU A 18 -5.79 -5.45 -1.33
C GLU A 18 -6.87 -6.53 -1.28
N LYS A 19 -6.54 -7.79 -1.60
CA LYS A 19 -7.48 -8.91 -1.53
C LYS A 19 -8.00 -9.14 -0.11
N VAL A 20 -7.13 -8.99 0.90
CA VAL A 20 -7.51 -9.05 2.32
C VAL A 20 -8.49 -7.93 2.68
N ILE A 21 -8.19 -6.69 2.27
CA ILE A 21 -9.07 -5.53 2.44
C ILE A 21 -10.42 -5.76 1.76
N SER A 22 -10.40 -6.34 0.55
CA SER A 22 -11.60 -6.62 -0.23
C SER A 22 -12.54 -7.60 0.45
N LYS A 23 -12.00 -8.75 0.88
CA LYS A 23 -12.74 -9.75 1.65
C LYS A 23 -13.24 -9.19 2.99
N CYS A 24 -12.46 -8.32 3.63
CA CYS A 24 -12.80 -7.68 4.89
C CYS A 24 -14.03 -6.76 4.72
N TYR A 25 -14.01 -5.81 3.79
CA TYR A 25 -15.16 -4.91 3.62
C TYR A 25 -16.42 -5.67 3.17
N GLN A 26 -16.28 -6.71 2.34
CA GLN A 26 -17.42 -7.51 1.89
C GLN A 26 -18.07 -8.25 3.06
N ALA A 27 -17.27 -8.90 3.92
CA ALA A 27 -17.79 -9.54 5.13
C ALA A 27 -18.51 -8.54 6.05
N LEU A 28 -17.96 -7.34 6.23
CA LEU A 28 -18.61 -6.30 7.03
C LEU A 28 -19.96 -5.86 6.43
N TYR A 29 -20.06 -5.73 5.11
CA TYR A 29 -21.33 -5.44 4.43
C TYR A 29 -22.34 -6.60 4.53
N ASP A 30 -21.85 -7.84 4.52
CA ASP A 30 -22.67 -9.04 4.73
C ASP A 30 -23.11 -9.20 6.20
N GLY A 31 -22.74 -8.28 7.09
CA GLY A 31 -23.07 -8.31 8.51
C GLY A 31 -22.25 -9.30 9.34
N LYS A 32 -21.19 -9.88 8.77
CA LYS A 32 -20.28 -10.80 9.46
C LYS A 32 -19.35 -10.02 10.38
N ASP A 33 -19.05 -10.60 11.54
CA ASP A 33 -18.08 -10.04 12.47
C ASP A 33 -16.65 -10.39 12.05
N ILE A 34 -15.79 -9.36 12.11
CA ILE A 34 -14.35 -9.49 11.93
C ILE A 34 -13.71 -9.02 13.23
N PRO A 35 -12.74 -9.77 13.80
CA PRO A 35 -12.01 -9.33 14.98
C PRO A 35 -11.40 -7.95 14.77
N PHE A 36 -11.58 -7.03 15.72
CA PHE A 36 -10.97 -5.70 15.61
C PHE A 36 -9.46 -5.76 15.47
N SER A 37 -8.80 -6.74 16.09
CA SER A 37 -7.36 -7.00 15.93
C SER A 37 -6.95 -7.20 14.47
N ASP A 38 -7.81 -7.80 13.65
CA ASP A 38 -7.51 -8.07 12.25
C ASP A 38 -7.65 -6.79 11.41
N ILE A 39 -8.65 -5.97 11.71
CA ILE A 39 -8.80 -4.64 11.10
C ILE A 39 -7.63 -3.73 11.53
N GLU A 40 -7.18 -3.82 12.79
CA GLU A 40 -6.00 -3.10 13.28
C GLU A 40 -4.74 -3.52 12.52
N LYS A 41 -4.51 -4.82 12.31
CA LYS A 41 -3.40 -5.32 11.49
C LYS A 41 -3.43 -4.74 10.08
N ILE A 42 -4.59 -4.72 9.43
CA ILE A 42 -4.76 -4.07 8.11
C ILE A 42 -4.30 -2.61 8.18
N THR A 43 -4.74 -1.84 9.19
CA THR A 43 -4.33 -0.43 9.33
C THR A 43 -2.83 -0.25 9.58
N ILE A 44 -2.20 -1.16 10.35
CA ILE A 44 -0.76 -1.14 10.61
C ILE A 44 0.02 -1.43 9.32
N ILE A 45 -0.39 -2.42 8.53
CA ILE A 45 0.26 -2.73 7.26
C ILE A 45 0.14 -1.54 6.30
N ILE A 46 -1.01 -0.87 6.25
CA ILE A 46 -1.18 0.35 5.45
C ILE A 46 -0.19 1.44 5.87
N SER A 47 -0.08 1.74 7.18
CA SER A 47 0.80 2.83 7.64
C SER A 47 2.29 2.49 7.54
N GLU A 48 2.67 1.25 7.85
CA GLU A 48 4.07 0.86 7.90
C GLU A 48 4.58 0.42 6.53
N PHE A 49 3.89 -0.49 5.85
CA PHE A 49 4.38 -1.05 4.59
C PHE A 49 4.09 -0.13 3.39
N LEU A 50 2.85 0.34 3.22
CA LEU A 50 2.53 1.19 2.07
C LEU A 50 3.11 2.59 2.26
N ASP A 51 2.79 3.28 3.36
CA ASP A 51 3.20 4.68 3.50
C ASP A 51 4.69 4.85 3.90
N SER A 52 5.06 4.27 5.04
CA SER A 52 6.40 4.49 5.61
C SER A 52 7.54 3.79 4.85
N ILE A 53 7.23 2.84 3.98
CA ILE A 53 8.23 2.08 3.21
C ILE A 53 8.02 2.28 1.71
N HIS A 54 6.93 1.79 1.12
CA HIS A 54 6.72 1.79 -0.33
C HIS A 54 6.67 3.23 -0.90
N TYR A 55 5.73 4.07 -0.44
CA TYR A 55 5.67 5.46 -0.87
C TYR A 55 6.92 6.24 -0.51
N SER A 56 7.56 5.95 0.63
CA SER A 56 8.80 6.63 0.99
C SER A 56 9.95 6.30 0.03
N ARG A 57 10.02 5.09 -0.54
CA ARG A 57 10.99 4.74 -1.60
C ARG A 57 10.71 5.51 -2.89
N GLU A 58 9.45 5.65 -3.24
CA GLU A 58 9.01 6.38 -4.42
C GLU A 58 9.24 7.89 -4.28
N GLU A 59 8.65 8.49 -3.25
CA GLU A 59 8.62 9.93 -3.05
C GLU A 59 10.00 10.53 -2.73
N ASN A 60 10.88 9.78 -2.05
CA ASN A 60 12.17 10.30 -1.61
C ASN A 60 13.35 9.91 -2.52
N SER A 61 13.17 8.95 -3.42
CA SER A 61 14.27 8.43 -4.26
C SER A 61 13.85 8.23 -5.71
N TYR A 62 12.85 7.37 -5.97
CA TYR A 62 12.45 7.02 -7.34
C TYR A 62 11.92 8.21 -8.15
N PHE A 63 10.88 8.88 -7.65
CA PHE A 63 10.29 10.04 -8.33
C PHE A 63 11.26 11.21 -8.46
N PRO A 64 12.08 11.57 -7.44
CA PRO A 64 13.12 12.57 -7.61
C PRO A 64 14.14 12.23 -8.70
N CYS A 65 14.57 10.97 -8.81
CA CYS A 65 15.48 10.52 -9.86
C CYS A 65 14.86 10.72 -11.26
N VAL A 66 13.64 10.21 -11.48
CA VAL A 66 12.92 10.36 -12.74
C VAL A 66 12.65 11.85 -13.08
N ALA A 67 12.26 12.65 -12.08
CA ALA A 67 11.94 14.07 -12.27
C ALA A 67 13.15 14.93 -12.71
N SER A 68 14.37 14.45 -12.48
CA SER A 68 15.61 15.15 -12.87
C SER A 68 15.78 15.27 -14.39
N TYR A 69 15.09 14.42 -15.16
CA TYR A 69 15.10 14.40 -16.63
C TYR A 69 14.07 15.34 -17.28
N ASP A 70 13.33 16.13 -16.48
CA ASP A 70 12.27 17.04 -16.92
C ASP A 70 11.08 16.41 -17.69
N SER A 71 11.09 15.10 -17.91
CA SER A 71 9.97 14.30 -18.40
C SER A 71 9.14 13.70 -17.26
N LEU A 72 7.92 13.25 -17.57
CA LEU A 72 7.02 12.53 -16.66
C LEU A 72 6.60 13.27 -15.37
N LYS A 73 6.86 14.58 -15.26
CA LYS A 73 6.51 15.39 -14.07
C LYS A 73 5.01 15.43 -13.78
N LYS A 74 4.16 15.35 -14.80
CA LYS A 74 2.70 15.38 -14.64
C LYS A 74 2.20 14.08 -14.03
N GLU A 75 2.77 12.97 -14.47
CA GLU A 75 2.53 11.61 -14.02
C GLU A 75 2.94 11.50 -12.55
N ILE A 76 4.17 11.90 -12.21
CA ILE A 76 4.67 11.97 -10.82
C ILE A 76 3.72 12.80 -9.95
N ARG A 77 3.34 14.00 -10.40
CA ARG A 77 2.41 14.86 -9.64
C ARG A 77 1.06 14.17 -9.41
N THR A 78 0.57 13.40 -10.37
CA THR A 78 -0.69 12.68 -10.25
C THR A 78 -0.59 11.57 -9.20
N LEU A 79 0.49 10.77 -9.25
CA LEU A 79 0.76 9.71 -8.27
C LEU A 79 0.92 10.27 -6.85
N LEU A 80 1.62 11.41 -6.67
CA LEU A 80 1.75 12.07 -5.37
C LEU A 80 0.41 12.54 -4.79
N ILE A 81 -0.48 13.07 -5.63
CA ILE A 81 -1.84 13.46 -5.20
C ILE A 81 -2.62 12.21 -4.76
N GLU A 82 -2.46 11.12 -5.49
CA GLU A 82 -3.06 9.82 -5.19
C GLU A 82 -2.53 9.23 -3.88
N HIS A 83 -1.23 9.32 -3.57
CA HIS A 83 -0.67 8.91 -2.28
C HIS A 83 -1.32 9.67 -1.12
N GLU A 84 -1.45 11.00 -1.22
CA GLU A 84 -2.13 11.79 -0.18
C GLU A 84 -3.63 11.45 -0.07
N PHE A 85 -4.29 11.13 -1.18
CA PHE A 85 -5.65 10.59 -1.13
C PHE A 85 -5.70 9.27 -0.35
N GLY A 86 -4.81 8.32 -0.66
CA GLY A 86 -4.67 7.06 0.06
C GLY A 86 -4.48 7.27 1.57
N ARG A 87 -3.55 8.14 1.95
CA ARG A 87 -3.30 8.53 3.37
C ARG A 87 -4.56 9.07 4.05
N ARG A 88 -5.35 9.91 3.38
CA ARG A 88 -6.60 10.45 3.94
C ARG A 88 -7.65 9.37 4.18
N VAL A 89 -7.79 8.44 3.24
CA VAL A 89 -8.71 7.29 3.40
C VAL A 89 -8.26 6.40 4.55
N ALA A 90 -6.96 6.09 4.64
CA ALA A 90 -6.38 5.31 5.74
C ALA A 90 -6.69 5.93 7.12
N ARG A 91 -6.52 7.25 7.27
CA ARG A 91 -6.88 7.99 8.50
C ARG A 91 -8.36 7.83 8.87
N GLN A 92 -9.27 7.78 7.89
CA GLN A 92 -10.69 7.54 8.17
C GLN A 92 -10.96 6.12 8.66
N ILE A 93 -10.29 5.11 8.09
CA ILE A 93 -10.38 3.72 8.57
C ILE A 93 -10.00 3.66 10.05
N SER A 94 -8.82 4.17 10.41
CA SER A 94 -8.34 4.19 11.80
C SER A 94 -9.28 4.97 12.72
N LYS A 95 -9.76 6.14 12.31
CA LYS A 95 -10.70 6.96 13.07
C LYS A 95 -11.99 6.20 13.40
N HIS A 96 -12.59 5.55 12.41
CA HIS A 96 -13.84 4.83 12.60
C HIS A 96 -13.65 3.53 13.38
N LEU A 97 -12.51 2.85 13.22
CA LEU A 97 -12.14 1.71 14.05
C LEU A 97 -12.07 2.07 15.53
N GLN A 98 -11.44 3.20 15.87
CA GLN A 98 -11.38 3.66 17.27
C GLN A 98 -12.76 4.01 17.84
N ARG A 99 -13.67 4.55 17.03
CA ARG A 99 -15.06 4.79 17.44
C ARG A 99 -15.80 3.47 17.68
N TRP A 100 -15.62 2.49 16.80
CA TRP A 100 -16.25 1.18 16.96
C TRP A 100 -15.81 0.48 18.25
N LYS A 101 -14.51 0.51 18.54
CA LYS A 101 -13.96 -0.02 19.80
C LYS A 101 -14.51 0.65 21.06
N LYS A 102 -15.05 1.88 20.95
CA LYS A 102 -15.70 2.63 22.04
C LYS A 102 -17.21 2.38 22.15
N GLY A 103 -17.76 1.47 21.33
CA GLY A 103 -19.18 1.08 21.37
C GLY A 103 -20.08 1.86 20.41
N GLU A 104 -19.54 2.75 19.57
CA GLU A 104 -20.32 3.36 18.49
C GLU A 104 -20.51 2.36 17.34
N ASP A 105 -21.68 2.32 16.72
CA ASP A 105 -21.82 1.56 15.46
C ASP A 105 -21.10 2.28 14.33
N ALA A 106 -19.91 1.79 14.00
CA ALA A 106 -19.07 2.29 12.92
C ALA A 106 -18.71 1.20 11.90
N ARG A 107 -19.52 0.12 11.82
CA ARG A 107 -19.32 -0.96 10.85
C ARG A 107 -19.38 -0.45 9.40
N GLU A 108 -20.45 0.26 9.04
CA GLU A 108 -20.63 0.78 7.67
C GLU A 108 -19.50 1.74 7.28
N PRO A 109 -19.12 2.74 8.09
CA PRO A 109 -18.03 3.64 7.71
C PRO A 109 -16.71 2.91 7.46
N ILE A 110 -16.36 1.91 8.29
CA ILE A 110 -15.14 1.12 8.07
C ILE A 110 -15.23 0.34 6.77
N ALA A 111 -16.33 -0.37 6.51
CA ALA A 111 -16.52 -1.11 5.27
C ALA A 111 -16.40 -0.17 4.04
N ARG A 112 -17.01 1.01 4.10
CA ARG A 112 -16.95 2.01 3.03
C ARG A 112 -15.55 2.54 2.77
N PHE A 113 -14.79 2.87 3.81
CA PHE A 113 -13.43 3.36 3.63
C PHE A 113 -12.45 2.25 3.22
N LEU A 114 -12.61 1.02 3.71
CA LEU A 114 -11.85 -0.14 3.21
C LEU A 114 -12.15 -0.41 1.73
N ARG A 115 -13.42 -0.36 1.31
CA ARG A 115 -13.80 -0.47 -0.10
C ARG A 115 -13.17 0.62 -0.95
N THR A 116 -13.22 1.87 -0.47
CA THR A 116 -12.59 3.01 -1.15
C THR A 116 -11.09 2.79 -1.30
N TYR A 117 -10.42 2.29 -0.26
CA TYR A 117 -9.00 2.01 -0.26
C TYR A 117 -8.62 0.88 -1.23
N SER A 118 -9.40 -0.20 -1.29
CA SER A 118 -9.19 -1.30 -2.25
C SER A 118 -9.32 -0.83 -3.71
N ILE A 119 -10.36 -0.07 -4.05
CA ILE A 119 -10.52 0.50 -5.40
C ILE A 119 -9.35 1.41 -5.75
N TYR A 120 -8.94 2.25 -4.80
CA TYR A 120 -7.76 3.12 -4.95
C TYR A 120 -6.50 2.31 -5.24
N LEU A 121 -6.18 1.28 -4.45
CA LEU A 121 -4.96 0.49 -4.64
C LEU A 121 -4.90 -0.17 -6.01
N ILE A 122 -6.02 -0.73 -6.49
CA ILE A 122 -6.08 -1.39 -7.80
C ILE A 122 -5.75 -0.40 -8.92
N ASP A 123 -6.40 0.75 -8.91
CA ASP A 123 -6.24 1.80 -9.92
C ASP A 123 -4.83 2.43 -9.85
N HIS A 124 -4.38 2.78 -8.65
CA HIS A 124 -3.10 3.41 -8.41
C HIS A 124 -1.92 2.52 -8.83
N ILE A 125 -1.89 1.26 -8.40
CA ILE A 125 -0.83 0.33 -8.80
C ILE A 125 -0.81 0.14 -10.31
N SER A 126 -1.97 0.09 -10.98
CA SER A 126 -2.00 -0.02 -12.44
C SER A 126 -1.38 1.19 -13.13
N LYS A 127 -1.59 2.40 -12.62
CA LYS A 127 -0.98 3.63 -13.15
C LYS A 127 0.51 3.66 -12.90
N GLU A 128 0.92 3.21 -11.73
CA GLU A 128 2.33 3.17 -11.32
C GLU A 128 3.13 2.15 -12.13
N GLU A 129 2.60 0.96 -12.40
CA GLU A 129 3.25 -0.03 -13.29
C GLU A 129 3.47 0.54 -14.70
N ASN A 130 2.48 1.28 -15.24
CA ASN A 130 2.62 1.96 -16.53
C ASN A 130 3.67 3.08 -16.47
N PHE A 131 3.75 3.81 -15.35
CA PHE A 131 4.76 4.85 -15.14
C PHE A 131 6.17 4.23 -15.05
N PHE A 132 6.33 3.11 -14.35
CA PHE A 132 7.60 2.37 -14.29
C PHE A 132 8.04 1.89 -15.67
N ASP A 133 7.13 1.30 -16.46
CA ASP A 133 7.44 0.89 -17.85
C ASP A 133 7.94 2.08 -18.69
N GLN A 134 7.31 3.25 -18.56
CA GLN A 134 7.74 4.46 -19.25
C GLN A 134 9.10 4.96 -18.76
N ALA A 135 9.33 4.98 -17.44
CA ALA A 135 10.58 5.45 -16.86
C ALA A 135 11.77 4.58 -17.26
N GLU A 136 11.64 3.25 -17.18
CA GLU A 136 12.67 2.28 -17.58
C GLU A 136 13.01 2.37 -19.08
N GLN A 137 12.03 2.70 -19.93
CA GLN A 137 12.25 2.79 -21.38
C GLN A 137 12.85 4.12 -21.83
N THR A 138 12.66 5.20 -21.06
CA THR A 138 12.92 6.56 -21.55
C THR A 138 13.99 7.33 -20.78
N VAL A 139 14.15 7.10 -19.48
CA VAL A 139 15.01 7.95 -18.64
C VAL A 139 15.95 7.20 -17.70
N LEU A 140 15.56 6.05 -17.15
CA LEU A 140 16.37 5.39 -16.12
C LEU A 140 17.54 4.61 -16.73
N SER A 141 18.75 4.94 -16.26
CA SER A 141 19.95 4.14 -16.52
C SER A 141 20.07 2.95 -15.55
N LYS A 142 20.93 1.99 -15.90
CA LYS A 142 21.19 0.83 -15.02
C LYS A 142 21.91 1.26 -13.74
N GLU A 143 22.74 2.28 -13.84
CA GLU A 143 23.50 2.85 -12.74
C GLU A 143 22.55 3.48 -11.72
N GLU A 144 21.61 4.31 -12.16
CA GLU A 144 20.59 4.93 -11.28
C GLU A 144 19.68 3.89 -10.62
N GLU A 145 19.24 2.88 -11.38
CA GLU A 145 18.48 1.74 -10.86
C GLU A 145 19.23 1.01 -9.74
N GLN A 146 20.55 0.86 -9.88
CA GLN A 146 21.39 0.23 -8.88
C GLN A 146 21.61 1.15 -7.66
N GLU A 147 21.84 2.44 -7.88
CA GLU A 147 22.03 3.41 -6.79
C GLU A 147 20.78 3.51 -5.90
N MET A 148 19.60 3.65 -6.50
CA MET A 148 18.33 3.65 -5.77
C MET A 148 18.08 2.33 -5.04
N TYR A 149 18.43 1.20 -5.67
CA TYR A 149 18.31 -0.11 -5.02
C TYR A 149 19.18 -0.22 -3.77
N GLU A 150 20.42 0.27 -3.80
CA GLU A 150 21.28 0.29 -2.62
C GLU A 150 20.73 1.23 -1.53
N GLN A 151 20.15 2.38 -1.92
CA GLN A 151 19.43 3.26 -0.97
C GLN A 151 18.28 2.52 -0.28
N PHE A 152 17.46 1.76 -1.02
CA PHE A 152 16.34 0.99 -0.47
C PHE A 152 16.76 -0.08 0.53
N LYS A 153 17.97 -0.63 0.40
CA LYS A 153 18.51 -1.70 1.25
C LYS A 153 19.27 -1.22 2.47
N SER A 154 19.79 0.00 2.43
CA SER A 154 20.74 0.52 3.42
C SER A 154 20.20 0.56 4.86
N VAL A 155 18.91 0.30 5.08
CA VAL A 155 18.24 0.34 6.38
C VAL A 155 17.78 -1.07 6.80
N MET A 156 18.63 -1.79 7.54
CA MET A 156 18.32 -3.15 8.03
C MET A 156 16.98 -3.25 8.79
N SER A 157 16.60 -2.21 9.53
CA SER A 157 15.33 -2.17 10.26
C SER A 157 14.11 -2.17 9.33
N ILE A 158 14.23 -1.60 8.12
CA ILE A 158 13.16 -1.63 7.10
C ILE A 158 12.96 -3.06 6.60
N THR A 159 14.03 -3.78 6.27
CA THR A 159 13.92 -5.18 5.81
C THR A 159 13.22 -6.07 6.84
N LYS A 160 13.55 -5.89 8.13
CA LYS A 160 12.87 -6.61 9.22
C LYS A 160 11.38 -6.26 9.29
N LYS A 161 11.04 -4.96 9.24
CA LYS A 161 9.66 -4.48 9.23
C LYS A 161 8.86 -5.04 8.05
N ILE A 162 9.41 -5.05 6.83
CA ILE A 162 8.76 -5.64 5.66
C ILE A 162 8.44 -7.11 5.92
N GLY A 163 9.40 -7.88 6.44
CA GLY A 163 9.18 -9.28 6.79
C GLY A 163 8.10 -9.49 7.85
N GLU A 164 7.99 -8.58 8.83
CA GLU A 164 6.91 -8.59 9.82
C GLU A 164 5.54 -8.28 9.19
N MET A 165 5.46 -7.28 8.30
CA MET A 165 4.22 -6.91 7.61
C MET A 165 3.73 -8.03 6.68
N ILE A 166 4.63 -8.70 5.96
CA ILE A 166 4.29 -9.87 5.14
C ILE A 166 3.71 -11.00 6.00
N LYS A 167 4.29 -11.27 7.17
CA LYS A 167 3.75 -12.27 8.12
C LYS A 167 2.35 -11.89 8.63
N GLU A 168 2.07 -10.61 8.82
CA GLU A 168 0.73 -10.16 9.18
C GLU A 168 -0.27 -10.37 8.03
N ILE A 169 0.14 -10.12 6.78
CA ILE A 169 -0.68 -10.49 5.59
C ILE A 169 -0.93 -12.00 5.58
N ASP A 170 0.11 -12.82 5.74
CA ASP A 170 -0.02 -14.28 5.80
C ASP A 170 -1.03 -14.69 6.90
N SER A 171 -0.93 -14.09 8.09
CA SER A 171 -1.83 -14.34 9.21
C SER A 171 -3.29 -13.98 8.90
N LEU A 172 -3.52 -12.86 8.22
CA LEU A 172 -4.85 -12.42 7.80
C LEU A 172 -5.45 -13.36 6.74
N GLU A 173 -4.64 -13.82 5.79
CA GLU A 173 -5.06 -14.80 4.78
C GLU A 173 -5.40 -16.18 5.37
N GLN A 174 -4.93 -16.49 6.59
CA GLN A 174 -5.29 -17.71 7.29
C GLN A 174 -6.62 -17.62 8.06
N GLN A 175 -7.19 -16.42 8.24
CA GLN A 175 -8.38 -16.21 9.07
C GLN A 175 -9.63 -16.86 8.46
N PRO A 176 -10.57 -17.36 9.30
CA PRO A 176 -11.81 -17.97 8.81
C PRO A 176 -12.64 -17.03 7.93
N TRP A 177 -12.73 -15.74 8.28
CA TRP A 177 -13.51 -14.75 7.53
C TRP A 177 -12.93 -14.45 6.14
N PHE A 178 -11.63 -14.70 5.94
CA PHE A 178 -10.95 -14.57 4.65
C PHE A 178 -11.16 -15.82 3.78
N LYS A 179 -11.05 -17.02 4.38
CA LYS A 179 -11.14 -18.31 3.66
C LYS A 179 -12.58 -18.71 3.28
N ASN A 180 -13.57 -18.37 4.11
CA ASN A 180 -14.93 -18.89 3.99
C ASN A 180 -15.87 -17.97 3.17
N GLN A 181 -15.39 -17.43 2.05
CA GLN A 181 -16.17 -16.61 1.12
C GLN A 181 -15.99 -17.04 -0.33
#